data_AF-A0A177IM01-F1
#
_entry.id   AF-A0A177IM01-F1
#
_cell.length_a   1.000
_cell.length_b   1.000
_cell.length_c   1.000
_cell.angle_alpha   90.00
_cell.angle_beta   90.00
_cell.angle_gamma   90.00
#
_symmetry.space_group_name_H-M   'P 1'
#
loop_
_entity.id
_entity.type
_entity.pdbx_description
1 polymer ?
#
loop_
_entity_poly.entity_id
_entity_poly.type
_entity_poly.pdbx_seq_one_letter_code
_entity_poly.pdbx_strand_id
1 'polypeptide(L)'
;MFQQDTLAQALHAAGEMLTPVQIENLYNQAQEEWADYLDQEEQRLTKRYQQHTGQQVVESMDKLTLLNLTRQIADEQIYADYIQPLTDRISETTPDWDEDEITAQDVLTSPTLWQTHWDLVPTNPNIPPLVYEMWPEKTSPWPAIAIAYLTVMDYQDGEYPNEPGSSLIPQFEKEIDQAAALLNNNAQ
;
A
#
# COMPACT_ATOMS: atom_id res chain seq x y z
N MET A 1 -14.11 -9.20 13.76
CA MET A 1 -13.21 -8.82 14.86
C MET A 1 -11.82 -8.70 14.27
N PHE A 2 -11.05 -7.68 14.64
CA PHE A 2 -9.67 -7.52 14.16
C PHE A 2 -8.73 -8.58 14.78
N GLN A 3 -7.55 -8.78 14.19
CA GLN A 3 -6.53 -9.69 14.73
C GLN A 3 -5.59 -8.94 15.68
N GLN A 4 -4.99 -9.67 16.64
CA GLN A 4 -4.00 -9.09 17.57
C GLN A 4 -2.83 -8.44 16.83
N ASP A 5 -2.39 -9.03 15.71
CA ASP A 5 -1.34 -8.47 14.85
C ASP A 5 -1.76 -7.12 14.21
N THR A 6 -3.03 -6.95 13.86
CA THR A 6 -3.57 -5.68 13.34
C THR A 6 -3.48 -4.58 14.39
N LEU A 7 -3.83 -4.89 15.64
CA LEU A 7 -3.71 -3.96 16.77
C LEU A 7 -2.24 -3.64 17.07
N ALA A 8 -1.35 -4.65 17.05
CA ALA A 8 0.08 -4.47 17.25
C ALA A 8 0.71 -3.56 16.18
N GLN A 9 0.32 -3.74 14.90
CA GLN A 9 0.75 -2.90 13.79
C GLN A 9 0.26 -1.45 13.94
N ALA A 10 -1.01 -1.24 14.26
CA ALA A 10 -1.58 0.10 14.47
C ALA A 10 -0.92 0.83 15.65
N LEU A 11 -0.69 0.15 16.77
CA LEU A 11 0.01 0.72 17.92
C LEU A 11 1.46 1.11 17.58
N HIS A 12 2.20 0.23 16.90
CA HIS A 12 3.57 0.52 16.48
C HIS A 12 3.65 1.70 15.51
N ALA A 13 2.75 1.76 14.52
CA ALA A 13 2.67 2.87 13.57
C ALA A 13 2.27 4.20 14.23
N ALA A 14 1.40 4.17 15.26
CA ALA A 14 1.03 5.33 16.07
C ALA A 14 2.13 5.77 17.08
N GLY A 15 3.31 5.14 17.05
CA GLY A 15 4.45 5.43 17.93
C GLY A 15 4.32 4.91 19.37
N GLU A 16 3.34 4.04 19.65
CA GLU A 16 3.10 3.50 20.99
C GLU A 16 4.13 2.41 21.35
N MET A 17 5.06 2.75 22.25
CA MET A 17 6.08 1.83 22.76
C MET A 17 5.53 0.88 23.84
N LEU A 18 4.51 0.09 23.49
CA LEU A 18 3.95 -0.94 24.36
C LEU A 18 4.73 -2.27 24.23
N THR A 19 4.89 -2.97 25.35
CA THR A 19 5.46 -4.32 25.35
C THR A 19 4.45 -5.34 24.80
N PRO A 20 4.89 -6.51 24.28
CA PRO A 20 3.98 -7.54 23.77
C PRO A 20 2.88 -7.95 24.75
N VAL A 21 3.18 -8.02 26.05
CA VAL A 21 2.22 -8.34 27.12
C VAL A 21 1.18 -7.22 27.31
N GLN A 22 1.55 -5.96 27.13
CA GLN A 22 0.60 -4.85 27.17
C GLN A 22 -0.32 -4.84 25.94
N ILE A 23 0.20 -5.18 24.76
CA ILE A 23 -0.58 -5.34 23.53
C ILE A 23 -1.56 -6.52 23.66
N GLU A 24 -1.11 -7.64 24.22
CA GLU A 24 -1.96 -8.81 24.52
C GLU A 24 -3.07 -8.48 25.52
N ASN A 25 -2.77 -7.75 26.60
CA ASN A 25 -3.80 -7.30 27.55
C ASN A 25 -4.81 -6.34 26.90
N LEU A 26 -4.36 -5.41 26.05
CA LEU A 26 -5.25 -4.48 25.34
C LEU A 26 -6.16 -5.23 24.35
N TYR A 27 -5.61 -6.23 23.65
CA TYR A 27 -6.36 -7.10 22.76
C TYR A 27 -7.42 -7.94 23.51
N ASN A 28 -7.05 -8.51 24.66
CA ASN A 28 -7.98 -9.28 25.50
C ASN A 28 -9.11 -8.39 26.03
N GLN A 29 -8.82 -7.16 26.46
CA GLN A 29 -9.86 -6.18 26.84
C GLN A 29 -10.80 -5.88 25.66
N ALA A 30 -10.28 -5.65 24.45
CA ALA A 30 -11.11 -5.45 23.27
C ALA A 30 -11.97 -6.68 22.93
N GLN A 31 -11.52 -7.91 23.23
CA GLN A 31 -12.33 -9.11 23.09
C GLN A 31 -13.45 -9.22 24.14
N GLU A 32 -13.21 -8.80 25.38
CA GLU A 32 -14.23 -8.75 26.44
C GLU A 32 -15.30 -7.69 26.10
N GLU A 33 -14.89 -6.47 25.74
CA GLU A 33 -15.81 -5.40 25.33
C GLU A 33 -16.58 -5.76 24.05
N TRP A 34 -15.96 -6.47 23.10
CA TRP A 34 -16.65 -7.01 21.92
C TRP A 34 -17.77 -7.98 22.28
N ALA A 35 -17.54 -8.87 23.24
CA ALA A 35 -18.55 -9.83 23.70
C ALA A 35 -19.72 -9.11 24.38
N ASP A 36 -19.44 -8.10 25.20
CA ASP A 36 -20.46 -7.27 25.85
C ASP A 36 -21.29 -6.46 24.83
N TYR A 37 -20.67 -5.90 23.78
CA TYR A 37 -21.39 -5.24 22.69
C TYR A 37 -22.25 -6.21 21.88
N LEU A 38 -21.74 -7.41 21.60
CA LEU A 38 -22.46 -8.47 20.88
C LEU A 38 -23.73 -8.87 21.64
N ASP A 39 -23.62 -9.14 22.95
CA ASP A 39 -24.77 -9.51 23.80
C ASP A 39 -25.80 -8.38 23.91
N GLN A 40 -25.36 -7.12 24.01
CA GLN A 40 -26.25 -5.95 24.05
C GLN A 40 -27.00 -5.76 22.73
N GLU A 41 -26.32 -5.88 21.60
CA GLU A 41 -26.93 -5.70 20.28
C GLU A 41 -27.84 -6.89 19.87
N GLU A 42 -27.52 -8.14 20.25
CA GLU A 42 -28.44 -9.27 20.05
C GLU A 42 -29.75 -9.03 20.79
N GLN A 43 -29.67 -8.57 22.05
CA GLN A 43 -30.85 -8.20 22.83
C GLN A 43 -31.63 -7.04 22.20
N ARG A 44 -30.94 -6.00 21.70
CA ARG A 44 -31.57 -4.83 21.07
C ARG A 44 -32.29 -5.21 19.79
N LEU A 45 -31.63 -5.92 18.88
CA LEU A 45 -32.18 -6.34 17.60
C LEU A 45 -33.30 -7.39 17.77
N THR A 46 -33.17 -8.32 18.72
CA THR A 46 -34.23 -9.30 19.05
C THR A 46 -35.50 -8.61 19.58
N LYS A 47 -35.37 -7.66 20.52
CA LYS A 47 -36.50 -6.86 21.02
C LYS A 47 -37.16 -6.07 19.88
N ARG A 48 -36.36 -5.45 19.01
CA ARG A 48 -36.84 -4.67 17.86
C ARG A 48 -37.57 -5.54 16.83
N TYR A 49 -37.06 -6.74 16.52
CA TYR A 49 -37.72 -7.71 15.65
C TYR A 49 -39.11 -8.08 16.21
N GLN A 50 -39.17 -8.51 17.46
CA GLN A 50 -40.42 -8.90 18.12
C GLN A 50 -41.44 -7.76 18.17
N GLN A 51 -41.00 -6.51 18.37
CA GLN A 51 -41.87 -5.33 18.33
C GLN A 51 -42.45 -5.04 16.92
N HIS A 52 -41.71 -5.35 15.85
CA HIS A 52 -42.16 -5.11 14.48
C HIS A 52 -42.98 -6.27 13.88
N THR A 53 -42.65 -7.53 14.20
CA THR A 53 -43.29 -8.71 13.61
C THR A 53 -44.33 -9.38 14.53
N GLY A 54 -44.26 -9.14 15.84
CA GLY A 54 -45.05 -9.85 16.85
C GLY A 54 -44.58 -11.29 17.14
N GLN A 55 -43.56 -11.79 16.44
CA GLN A 55 -43.05 -13.17 16.55
C GLN A 55 -41.75 -13.21 17.35
N GLN A 56 -41.45 -14.33 18.00
CA GLN A 56 -40.12 -14.52 18.60
C GLN A 56 -39.08 -14.88 17.54
N VAL A 57 -37.86 -14.39 17.68
CA VAL A 57 -36.75 -14.70 16.74
C VAL A 57 -36.46 -16.19 16.62
N VAL A 58 -36.73 -16.98 17.67
CA VAL A 58 -36.55 -18.44 17.68
C VAL A 58 -37.60 -19.16 16.82
N GLU A 59 -38.73 -18.51 16.53
CA GLU A 59 -39.82 -19.05 15.70
C GLU A 59 -39.61 -18.76 14.20
N SER A 60 -38.60 -17.96 13.84
CA SER A 60 -38.25 -17.62 12.46
C SER A 60 -36.90 -18.20 12.03
N MET A 61 -36.67 -18.31 10.72
CA MET A 61 -35.36 -18.68 10.17
C MET A 61 -34.31 -17.55 10.27
N ASP A 62 -34.70 -16.36 10.72
CA ASP A 62 -33.88 -15.14 10.66
C ASP A 62 -32.79 -15.07 11.75
N LYS A 63 -32.74 -16.02 12.70
CA LYS A 63 -31.78 -15.99 13.82
C LYS A 63 -30.31 -15.89 13.34
N LEU A 64 -29.93 -16.60 12.28
CA LEU A 64 -28.56 -16.51 11.73
C LEU A 64 -28.28 -15.14 11.10
N THR A 65 -29.26 -14.55 10.42
CA THR A 65 -29.17 -13.20 9.84
C THR A 65 -28.99 -12.15 10.93
N LEU A 66 -29.76 -12.26 12.02
CA LEU A 66 -29.65 -11.39 13.19
C LEU A 66 -28.28 -11.53 13.87
N LEU A 67 -27.83 -12.76 14.16
CA LEU A 67 -26.51 -12.99 14.77
C LEU A 67 -25.36 -12.45 13.92
N ASN A 68 -25.42 -12.60 12.59
CA ASN A 68 -24.41 -12.04 11.69
C ASN A 68 -24.42 -10.50 11.68
N LEU A 69 -25.60 -9.87 11.70
CA LEU A 69 -25.73 -8.42 11.77
C LEU A 69 -25.23 -7.87 13.12
N THR A 70 -25.61 -8.50 14.23
CA THR A 70 -25.06 -8.18 15.56
C THR A 70 -23.54 -8.25 15.55
N ARG A 71 -22.97 -9.30 14.96
CA ARG A 71 -21.52 -9.50 14.87
C ARG A 71 -20.83 -8.40 14.08
N GLN A 72 -21.41 -7.99 12.95
CA GLN A 72 -20.88 -6.89 12.15
C GLN A 72 -20.90 -5.57 12.94
N ILE A 73 -21.99 -5.27 13.66
CA ILE A 73 -22.09 -4.04 14.47
C ILE A 73 -21.07 -4.04 15.61
N ALA A 74 -20.89 -5.16 16.32
CA ALA A 74 -19.88 -5.29 17.37
C ALA A 74 -18.44 -5.19 16.82
N ASP A 75 -18.19 -5.77 15.62
CA ASP A 75 -16.91 -5.65 14.91
C ASP A 75 -16.59 -4.20 14.51
N GLU A 76 -17.57 -3.48 13.97
CA GLU A 76 -17.44 -2.06 13.57
C GLU A 76 -17.23 -1.15 14.78
N GLN A 77 -17.98 -1.35 15.87
CA GLN A 77 -17.84 -0.58 17.11
C GLN A 77 -16.44 -0.75 17.73
N ILE A 78 -15.95 -1.97 17.85
CA ILE A 78 -14.65 -2.26 18.44
C ILE A 78 -13.49 -1.80 17.54
N TYR A 79 -13.66 -1.84 16.21
CA TYR A 79 -12.72 -1.18 15.30
C TYR A 79 -12.69 0.35 15.52
N ALA A 80 -13.85 0.98 15.69
CA ALA A 80 -13.96 2.42 15.95
C ALA A 80 -13.40 2.85 17.32
N ASP A 81 -13.49 1.99 18.35
CA ASP A 81 -12.99 2.30 19.69
C ASP A 81 -11.47 2.06 19.84
N TYR A 82 -10.91 1.04 19.16
CA TYR A 82 -9.50 0.62 19.37
C TYR A 82 -8.56 0.87 18.19
N ILE A 83 -9.03 0.81 16.95
CA ILE A 83 -8.18 0.94 15.76
C ILE A 83 -8.30 2.32 15.14
N GLN A 84 -9.52 2.83 14.94
CA GLN A 84 -9.74 4.14 14.34
C GLN A 84 -8.99 5.27 15.04
N PRO A 85 -8.91 5.38 16.39
CA PRO A 85 -8.16 6.46 17.03
C PRO A 85 -6.64 6.33 16.85
N LEU A 86 -6.13 5.11 16.59
CA LEU A 86 -4.74 4.89 16.20
C LEU A 86 -4.53 5.27 14.74
N THR A 87 -5.46 4.94 13.84
CA THR A 87 -5.43 5.35 12.43
C THR A 87 -5.51 6.87 12.30
N ASP A 88 -6.42 7.53 13.01
CA ASP A 88 -6.56 8.98 13.04
C ASP A 88 -5.27 9.62 13.61
N ARG A 89 -4.72 9.09 14.72
CA ARG A 89 -3.44 9.57 15.27
C ARG A 89 -2.25 9.31 14.35
N ILE A 90 -2.22 8.20 13.60
CA ILE A 90 -1.25 7.99 12.53
C ILE A 90 -1.42 9.13 11.53
N SER A 91 -2.62 9.42 11.06
CA SER A 91 -2.91 10.54 10.14
C SER A 91 -2.66 11.95 10.71
N GLU A 92 -2.61 12.13 12.04
CA GLU A 92 -2.31 13.42 12.71
C GLU A 92 -0.83 13.60 13.10
N THR A 93 -0.13 12.51 13.44
CA THR A 93 1.29 12.52 13.82
C THR A 93 2.23 12.21 12.65
N THR A 94 1.68 11.63 11.58
CA THR A 94 2.17 11.84 10.22
C THR A 94 1.71 13.24 9.84
N PRO A 95 2.60 14.22 9.58
CA PRO A 95 2.26 15.40 8.80
C PRO A 95 1.46 15.05 7.54
N ASP A 96 0.84 16.05 6.89
CA ASP A 96 0.55 15.93 5.45
C ASP A 96 1.89 15.73 4.71
N TRP A 97 2.27 14.47 4.53
CA TRP A 97 3.35 14.00 3.67
C TRP A 97 2.73 13.72 2.29
N ASP A 98 2.43 14.79 1.56
CA ASP A 98 2.84 14.82 0.15
C ASP A 98 4.40 14.84 0.15
N GLU A 99 5.07 14.08 -0.73
CA GLU A 99 6.47 13.54 -0.55
C GLU A 99 6.51 12.42 0.52
N ASP A 100 7.10 11.22 0.37
CA ASP A 100 7.71 10.59 -0.81
C ASP A 100 7.85 9.04 -0.67
N GLU A 101 6.94 8.24 -1.25
CA GLU A 101 7.30 6.93 -1.84
C GLU A 101 7.20 7.12 -3.35
N ILE A 102 8.34 7.36 -4.00
CA ILE A 102 8.43 7.56 -5.45
C ILE A 102 7.83 6.34 -6.15
N THR A 103 6.63 6.48 -6.70
CA THR A 103 5.95 5.35 -7.33
C THR A 103 6.46 5.15 -8.76
N ALA A 104 6.21 3.97 -9.32
CA ALA A 104 6.40 3.71 -10.76
C ALA A 104 5.77 4.81 -11.65
N GLN A 105 4.64 5.39 -11.23
CA GLN A 105 3.94 6.44 -11.97
C GLN A 105 4.66 7.80 -11.89
N ASP A 106 5.28 8.10 -10.74
CA ASP A 106 6.07 9.33 -10.54
C ASP A 106 7.38 9.26 -11.32
N VAL A 107 8.01 8.08 -11.36
CA VAL A 107 9.19 7.86 -12.22
C VAL A 107 8.84 7.98 -13.70
N LEU A 108 7.71 7.42 -14.15
CA LEU A 108 7.24 7.51 -15.54
C LEU A 108 6.84 8.93 -15.97
N THR A 109 6.39 9.79 -15.07
CA THR A 109 5.97 11.17 -15.39
C THR A 109 7.02 12.24 -15.09
N SER A 110 8.11 11.89 -14.39
CA SER A 110 9.21 12.78 -14.10
C SER A 110 10.29 12.75 -15.19
N PRO A 111 10.90 13.90 -15.56
CA PRO A 111 12.04 13.95 -16.47
C PRO A 111 13.35 13.42 -15.85
N THR A 112 13.42 13.25 -14.51
CA THR A 112 14.70 12.98 -13.81
C THR A 112 14.67 11.88 -12.75
N LEU A 113 13.51 11.51 -12.18
CA LEU A 113 13.47 10.50 -11.09
C LEU A 113 14.00 9.12 -11.52
N TRP A 114 13.91 8.80 -12.82
CA TRP A 114 14.47 7.57 -13.39
C TRP A 114 15.99 7.44 -13.18
N GLN A 115 16.72 8.55 -12.98
CA GLN A 115 18.17 8.53 -12.78
C GLN A 115 18.57 7.85 -11.46
N THR A 116 17.68 7.85 -10.47
CA THR A 116 17.90 7.27 -9.14
C THR A 116 16.92 6.14 -8.78
N HIS A 117 15.79 6.03 -9.48
CA HIS A 117 14.71 5.04 -9.22
C HIS A 117 14.32 4.21 -10.46
N TRP A 118 15.30 3.92 -11.33
CA TRP A 118 15.11 3.10 -12.54
C TRP A 118 14.59 1.69 -12.26
N ASP A 119 14.79 1.16 -11.05
CA ASP A 119 14.33 -0.14 -10.58
C ASP A 119 12.81 -0.20 -10.36
N LEU A 120 12.17 0.96 -10.20
CA LEU A 120 10.71 1.09 -10.05
C LEU A 120 9.98 1.24 -11.40
N VAL A 121 10.71 1.39 -12.52
CA VAL A 121 10.10 1.52 -13.86
C VAL A 121 9.57 0.16 -14.32
N PRO A 122 8.29 0.06 -14.72
CA PRO A 122 7.71 -1.21 -15.15
C PRO A 122 8.29 -1.64 -16.51
N THR A 123 8.66 -2.91 -16.65
CA THR A 123 9.27 -3.42 -17.89
C THR A 123 8.29 -3.40 -19.08
N ASN A 124 8.49 -2.48 -20.03
CA ASN A 124 7.89 -2.58 -21.36
C ASN A 124 8.58 -3.73 -22.14
N PRO A 125 7.87 -4.77 -22.61
CA PRO A 125 8.50 -5.95 -23.23
C PRO A 125 9.21 -5.67 -24.57
N ASN A 126 8.92 -4.54 -25.22
CA ASN A 126 9.52 -4.17 -26.51
C ASN A 126 10.88 -3.47 -26.36
N ILE A 127 11.17 -2.89 -25.19
CA ILE A 127 12.36 -2.07 -24.95
C ILE A 127 13.64 -2.88 -24.65
N PRO A 128 13.64 -3.93 -23.79
CA PRO A 128 14.85 -4.73 -23.55
C PRO A 128 15.48 -5.34 -24.82
N PRO A 129 14.72 -5.92 -25.76
CA PRO A 129 15.31 -6.42 -27.01
C PRO A 129 16.05 -5.34 -27.80
N LEU A 130 15.47 -4.14 -27.91
CA LEU A 130 16.08 -3.00 -28.59
C LEU A 130 17.39 -2.56 -27.92
N VAL A 131 17.42 -2.48 -26.58
CA VAL A 131 18.64 -2.11 -25.84
C VAL A 131 19.76 -3.11 -26.05
N TYR A 132 19.47 -4.42 -26.03
CA TYR A 132 20.48 -5.46 -26.25
C TYR A 132 20.93 -5.58 -27.72
N GLU A 133 20.12 -5.15 -28.69
CA GLU A 133 20.50 -5.09 -30.10
C GLU A 133 21.35 -3.85 -30.41
N MET A 134 21.00 -2.70 -29.84
CA MET A 134 21.70 -1.42 -30.02
C MET A 134 23.04 -1.36 -29.27
N TRP A 135 23.13 -1.96 -28.08
CA TRP A 135 24.29 -1.90 -27.17
C TRP A 135 24.70 -3.27 -26.61
N PRO A 136 25.03 -4.26 -27.47
CA PRO A 136 25.37 -5.63 -27.05
C PRO A 136 26.63 -5.72 -26.19
N GLU A 137 27.49 -4.69 -26.18
CA GLU A 137 28.73 -4.63 -25.39
C GLU A 137 28.57 -4.03 -23.98
N LYS A 138 27.43 -3.39 -23.67
CA LYS A 138 27.21 -2.75 -22.37
C LYS A 138 26.80 -3.78 -21.31
N THR A 139 27.31 -3.61 -20.09
CA THR A 139 27.09 -4.54 -18.97
C THR A 139 26.39 -3.86 -17.79
N SER A 140 25.78 -4.67 -16.92
CA SER A 140 25.05 -4.19 -15.73
C SER A 140 25.87 -3.20 -14.88
N PRO A 141 25.30 -2.08 -14.40
CA PRO A 141 23.87 -1.73 -14.43
C PRO A 141 23.38 -1.06 -15.72
N TRP A 142 24.26 -0.78 -16.68
CA TRP A 142 23.96 0.12 -17.82
C TRP A 142 22.71 -0.28 -18.63
N PRO A 143 22.49 -1.55 -19.04
CA PRO A 143 21.28 -1.93 -19.78
C PRO A 143 19.98 -1.73 -18.98
N ALA A 144 20.01 -1.87 -17.65
CA ALA A 144 18.80 -1.70 -16.83
C ALA A 144 18.37 -0.23 -16.77
N ILE A 145 19.33 0.67 -16.60
CA ILE A 145 19.11 2.12 -16.62
C ILE A 145 18.66 2.57 -18.03
N ALA A 146 19.27 2.03 -19.09
CA ALA A 146 18.87 2.28 -20.47
C ALA A 146 17.42 1.84 -20.76
N ILE A 147 17.02 0.65 -20.29
CA ILE A 147 15.63 0.15 -20.42
C ILE A 147 14.65 1.08 -19.69
N ALA A 148 15.00 1.52 -18.48
CA ALA A 148 14.16 2.44 -17.71
C ALA A 148 13.98 3.79 -18.42
N TYR A 149 15.07 4.42 -18.89
CA TYR A 149 15.00 5.68 -19.63
C TYR A 149 14.13 5.57 -20.89
N LEU A 150 14.36 4.56 -21.72
CA LEU A 150 13.58 4.37 -22.94
C LEU A 150 12.10 4.12 -22.63
N THR A 151 11.78 3.42 -21.54
CA THR A 151 10.39 3.21 -21.11
C THR A 151 9.73 4.50 -20.62
N VAL A 152 10.46 5.38 -19.94
CA VAL A 152 9.98 6.72 -19.54
C VAL A 152 9.76 7.60 -20.77
N MET A 153 10.67 7.58 -21.74
CA MET A 153 10.51 8.32 -23.01
C MET A 153 9.32 7.81 -23.82
N ASP A 154 9.15 6.49 -23.96
CA ASP A 154 8.02 5.84 -24.64
C ASP A 154 6.68 6.19 -23.95
N TYR A 155 6.65 6.26 -22.62
CA TYR A 155 5.48 6.69 -21.84
C TYR A 155 5.14 8.18 -22.01
N GLN A 156 6.15 9.04 -22.20
CA GLN A 156 6.00 10.49 -22.36
C GLN A 156 5.85 10.94 -23.83
N ASP A 157 5.60 10.01 -24.77
CA ASP A 157 5.56 10.26 -26.23
C ASP A 157 6.85 10.95 -26.77
N GLY A 158 7.99 10.72 -26.11
CA GLY A 158 9.28 11.35 -26.41
C GLY A 158 10.10 10.60 -27.47
N GLU A 159 10.86 11.34 -28.30
CA GLU A 159 11.77 10.73 -29.27
C GLU A 159 12.97 10.06 -28.59
N TYR A 160 13.27 8.81 -28.97
CA TYR A 160 14.41 8.05 -28.45
C TYR A 160 15.16 7.29 -29.57
N PRO A 161 16.47 6.98 -29.40
CA PRO A 161 17.23 6.26 -30.41
C PRO A 161 16.74 4.81 -30.54
N ASN A 162 16.09 4.50 -31.65
CA ASN A 162 15.58 3.18 -32.01
C ASN A 162 16.30 2.55 -33.23
N GLU A 163 17.35 3.19 -33.73
CA GLU A 163 18.21 2.66 -34.80
C GLU A 163 19.68 3.06 -34.59
N PRO A 164 20.68 2.24 -34.99
CA PRO A 164 22.11 2.48 -34.74
C PRO A 164 22.72 3.74 -35.39
N GLY A 165 21.95 4.47 -36.20
CA GLY A 165 22.37 5.72 -36.85
C GLY A 165 21.75 6.99 -36.23
N SER A 166 20.90 6.87 -35.21
CA SER A 166 20.14 8.00 -34.66
C SER A 166 21.06 9.08 -34.07
N SER A 167 20.81 10.34 -34.42
CA SER A 167 21.50 11.50 -33.85
C SER A 167 21.25 11.71 -32.36
N LEU A 168 20.30 10.96 -31.77
CA LEU A 168 19.99 10.99 -30.34
C LEU A 168 20.95 10.11 -29.51
N ILE A 169 21.64 9.14 -30.12
CA ILE A 169 22.54 8.20 -29.42
C ILE A 169 23.56 8.91 -28.51
N PRO A 170 24.33 9.93 -28.95
CA PRO A 170 25.39 10.51 -28.12
C PRO A 170 24.88 11.25 -26.88
N GLN A 171 23.65 11.77 -26.93
CA GLN A 171 23.01 12.41 -25.78
C GLN A 171 22.35 11.36 -24.87
N PHE A 172 21.69 10.35 -25.44
CA PHE A 172 21.16 9.21 -24.69
C PHE A 172 22.23 8.51 -23.86
N GLU A 173 23.34 8.07 -24.47
CA GLU A 173 24.41 7.35 -23.76
C GLU A 173 24.97 8.17 -22.59
N LYS A 174 25.10 9.48 -22.78
CA LYS A 174 25.58 10.41 -21.75
C LYS A 174 24.64 10.50 -20.55
N GLU A 175 23.32 10.52 -20.76
CA GLU A 175 22.34 10.51 -19.66
C GLU A 175 22.40 9.18 -18.87
N ILE A 176 22.53 8.04 -19.56
CA ILE A 176 22.69 6.72 -18.91
C ILE A 176 24.00 6.63 -18.14
N ASP A 177 25.11 7.10 -18.71
CA ASP A 177 26.42 7.13 -18.05
C ASP A 177 26.42 8.06 -16.82
N GLN A 178 25.67 9.16 -16.85
CA GLN A 178 25.48 10.06 -15.70
C GLN A 178 24.67 9.40 -14.58
N ALA A 179 23.54 8.76 -14.90
CA ALA A 179 22.75 8.00 -13.91
C ALA A 179 23.57 6.84 -13.31
N ALA A 180 24.35 6.12 -14.11
CA ALA A 180 25.26 5.07 -13.64
C ALA A 180 26.37 5.62 -12.71
N ALA A 181 26.82 6.86 -12.91
CA ALA A 181 27.78 7.51 -12.02
C ALA A 181 27.17 7.93 -10.67
N LEU A 182 25.88 8.32 -10.62
CA LEU A 182 25.18 8.65 -9.37
C LEU A 182 25.12 7.45 -8.41
N LEU A 183 24.85 6.25 -8.94
CA LEU A 183 24.83 5.00 -8.16
C LEU A 183 26.16 4.73 -7.43
N ASN A 184 27.29 5.02 -8.07
CA ASN A 184 28.62 4.78 -7.49
C ASN A 184 29.00 5.78 -6.39
N ASN A 185 28.42 6.99 -6.40
CA ASN A 185 28.67 8.01 -5.38
C ASN A 185 27.80 7.83 -4.12
N ASN A 186 26.61 7.23 -4.25
CA ASN A 186 25.71 6.95 -3.12
C ASN A 186 26.06 5.65 -2.36
N ALA A 187 27.15 4.97 -2.74
CA ALA A 187 27.63 3.73 -2.13
C ALA A 187 28.90 3.91 -1.25
N GLN A 188 29.23 5.15 -0.88
CA GLN A 188 30.34 5.53 0.00
C GLN A 188 29.85 6.13 1.33
#